data_AF-A0A8S1TGB9-F1
#
_entry.id   AF-A0A8S1TGB9-F1
#
_cell.length_a   1.000
_cell.length_b   1.000
_cell.length_c   1.000
_cell.angle_alpha   90.00
_cell.angle_beta   90.00
_cell.angle_gamma   90.00
#
_symmetry.space_group_name_H-M   'P 1'
#
loop_
_entity.id
_entity.type
_entity.pdbx_description
1 polymer ?
#
loop_
_entity_poly.entity_id
_entity_poly.type
_entity_poly.pdbx_seq_one_letter_code
_entity_poly.pdbx_strand_id
1 'polypeptide(L)'
;MDNNFFGDNFVNKNGPCKIKLSDMKVIVLYFCASWCPPCVNFTPTLVEFYNDVNLETKQLEIIWVSYEESESQFKKYLEEMPWPAIPHNDKRIQQLVDKYEIKGIPTVTVLRKNGDVAKKNGKQDVLKEGEGAYNLWEQLVNSE
;
A
#
# COMPACT_ATOMS: atom_id res chain seq x y z
N MET A 1 -1.56 -15.14 3.41
CA MET A 1 -0.61 -14.71 2.39
C MET A 1 0.63 -15.53 2.53
N ASP A 2 0.94 -16.33 1.52
CA ASP A 2 2.18 -17.08 1.50
C ASP A 2 3.32 -16.07 1.50
N ASN A 3 4.12 -16.08 2.58
CA ASN A 3 5.21 -15.13 2.83
C ASN A 3 6.28 -15.13 1.72
N ASN A 4 6.23 -16.06 0.77
CA ASN A 4 7.20 -16.19 -0.31
C ASN A 4 7.10 -15.09 -1.38
N PHE A 5 5.93 -14.46 -1.59
CA PHE A 5 5.79 -13.50 -2.68
C PHE A 5 6.29 -12.09 -2.31
N PHE A 6 5.96 -11.61 -1.11
CA PHE A 6 6.40 -10.28 -0.66
C PHE A 6 7.70 -10.33 0.16
N GLY A 7 8.04 -11.46 0.77
CA GLY A 7 9.09 -11.51 1.79
C GLY A 7 8.69 -10.73 3.05
N ASP A 8 9.63 -10.61 4.00
CA ASP A 8 9.45 -9.91 5.28
C ASP A 8 10.27 -8.61 5.38
N ASN A 9 11.07 -8.28 4.37
CA ASN A 9 11.96 -7.11 4.38
C ASN A 9 11.27 -5.88 3.82
N PHE A 10 11.01 -4.90 4.67
CA PHE A 10 10.45 -3.60 4.31
C PHE A 10 11.29 -2.48 4.93
N VAL A 11 10.98 -1.23 4.58
CA VAL A 11 11.55 -0.04 5.21
C VAL A 11 10.43 0.93 5.58
N ASN A 12 10.58 1.62 6.69
CA ASN A 12 9.75 2.77 7.04
C ASN A 12 10.66 3.97 7.40
N LYS A 13 10.10 5.09 7.84
CA LYS A 13 10.88 6.28 8.24
C LYS A 13 11.91 6.04 9.35
N ASN A 14 11.77 4.95 10.12
CA ASN A 14 12.73 4.56 11.16
C ASN A 14 13.81 3.58 10.65
N GLY A 15 13.81 3.24 9.36
CA GLY A 15 14.76 2.31 8.74
C GLY A 15 14.15 0.94 8.40
N PRO A 16 14.98 -0.10 8.27
CA PRO A 16 14.52 -1.46 7.97
C PRO A 16 13.53 -1.98 9.01
N CYS A 17 12.44 -2.59 8.55
CA CYS A 17 11.42 -3.18 9.40
C CYS A 17 10.94 -4.52 8.85
N LYS A 18 10.41 -5.35 9.76
CA LYS A 18 9.78 -6.63 9.43
C LYS A 18 8.30 -6.56 9.72
N ILE A 19 7.49 -6.97 8.74
CA ILE A 19 6.03 -6.92 8.85
C ILE A 19 5.48 -8.28 8.48
N LYS A 20 4.68 -8.82 9.39
CA LYS A 20 4.00 -10.09 9.21
C LYS A 20 2.65 -9.84 8.56
N LEU A 21 2.67 -9.75 7.22
CA LEU A 21 1.48 -9.51 6.41
C LEU A 21 0.36 -10.52 6.68
N SER A 22 0.68 -11.75 7.10
CA SER A 22 -0.33 -12.75 7.47
C SER A 22 -1.26 -12.32 8.60
N ASP A 23 -0.82 -11.40 9.46
CA ASP A 23 -1.56 -10.95 10.64
C ASP A 23 -2.52 -9.81 10.33
N MET A 24 -2.44 -9.22 9.13
CA MET A 24 -3.26 -8.09 8.69
C MET A 24 -4.51 -8.61 8.00
N LYS A 25 -5.71 -8.16 8.39
CA LYS A 25 -6.97 -8.52 7.70
C LYS A 25 -6.97 -8.08 6.25
N VAL A 26 -6.62 -6.82 6.01
CA VAL A 26 -6.57 -6.21 4.68
C VAL A 26 -5.15 -5.73 4.39
N ILE A 27 -4.65 -6.07 3.20
CA ILE A 27 -3.35 -5.62 2.70
C ILE A 27 -3.59 -4.86 1.40
N VAL A 28 -2.97 -3.69 1.30
CA VAL A 28 -3.09 -2.81 0.15
C VAL A 28 -1.70 -2.47 -0.38
N LEU A 29 -1.55 -2.47 -1.70
CA LEU A 29 -0.39 -1.88 -2.36
C LEU A 29 -0.74 -0.49 -2.84
N TYR A 30 0.11 0.48 -2.48
CA TYR A 30 -0.01 1.85 -2.93
C TYR A 30 1.13 2.17 -3.89
N PHE A 31 0.83 2.41 -5.16
CA PHE A 31 1.82 2.76 -6.18
C PHE A 31 1.79 4.28 -6.38
N CYS A 32 2.87 4.97 -6.04
CA CYS A 32 2.95 6.43 -6.15
C CYS A 32 4.39 6.97 -6.14
N ALA A 33 4.54 8.25 -6.45
CA ALA A 33 5.78 9.02 -6.31
C ALA A 33 5.51 10.50 -6.01
N SER A 34 6.48 11.17 -5.39
CA SER A 34 6.46 12.57 -4.99
C SER A 34 6.47 13.54 -6.17
N TRP A 35 7.03 13.15 -7.32
CA TRP A 35 7.02 13.96 -8.53
C TRP A 35 5.66 13.96 -9.25
N CYS A 36 4.71 13.11 -8.83
CA CYS A 36 3.39 12.99 -9.44
C CYS A 36 2.36 13.83 -8.67
N PRO A 37 1.84 14.95 -9.23
CA PRO A 37 0.94 15.84 -8.49
C PRO A 37 -0.35 15.16 -7.97
N PRO A 38 -1.03 14.29 -8.75
CA PRO A 38 -2.15 13.53 -8.23
C PRO A 38 -1.81 12.60 -7.04
N CYS A 39 -0.57 12.12 -6.94
CA CYS A 39 -0.11 11.32 -5.79
C CYS A 39 0.08 12.19 -4.55
N VAL A 40 0.74 13.33 -4.71
CA VAL A 40 0.97 14.28 -3.61
C VAL A 40 -0.36 14.77 -3.04
N ASN A 41 -1.35 15.04 -3.89
CA ASN A 41 -2.67 15.47 -3.44
C ASN A 41 -3.46 14.36 -2.74
N PHE A 42 -3.27 13.10 -3.11
CA PHE A 42 -4.04 11.97 -2.56
C PHE A 42 -3.43 11.38 -1.30
N THR A 43 -2.10 11.43 -1.15
CA THR A 43 -1.39 10.79 -0.02
C THR A 43 -1.90 11.26 1.35
N PRO A 44 -2.12 12.56 1.62
CA PRO A 44 -2.67 13.02 2.90
C PRO A 44 -4.03 12.39 3.22
N THR A 45 -4.93 12.31 2.24
CA THR A 45 -6.23 11.64 2.40
C THR A 45 -6.08 10.15 2.72
N LEU A 46 -5.11 9.47 2.09
CA LEU A 46 -4.84 8.07 2.38
C LEU A 46 -4.23 7.88 3.77
N VAL A 47 -3.42 8.84 4.25
CA VAL A 47 -2.87 8.86 5.62
C VAL A 47 -3.98 9.01 6.66
N GLU A 48 -4.89 9.96 6.46
CA GLU A 48 -6.07 10.14 7.32
C GLU A 48 -6.88 8.84 7.39
N PHE A 49 -7.28 8.29 6.24
CA PHE A 49 -8.00 7.02 6.16
C PHE A 49 -7.29 5.87 6.88
N TYR A 50 -5.97 5.72 6.66
CA TYR A 50 -5.18 4.67 7.31
C TYR A 50 -5.15 4.81 8.82
N ASN A 51 -5.03 6.04 9.33
CA ASN A 51 -5.01 6.30 10.76
C ASN A 51 -6.38 5.99 11.37
N ASP A 52 -7.46 6.47 10.75
CA ASP A 52 -8.83 6.32 11.24
C ASP A 52 -9.23 4.83 11.33
N VAL A 53 -9.00 4.07 10.25
CA VAL A 53 -9.29 2.63 10.20
C VAL A 53 -8.51 1.83 11.26
N ASN A 54 -7.31 2.29 11.61
CA ASN A 54 -6.43 1.60 12.54
C ASN A 54 -6.47 2.16 13.98
N LEU A 55 -7.41 3.06 14.31
CA LEU A 55 -7.54 3.65 15.65
C LEU A 55 -7.78 2.61 16.75
N GLU A 56 -8.69 1.65 16.51
CA GLU A 56 -9.03 0.62 17.50
C GLU A 56 -8.13 -0.61 17.37
N THR A 57 -8.07 -1.18 16.16
CA THR A 57 -7.26 -2.37 15.88
C THR A 57 -6.50 -2.17 14.58
N LYS A 58 -5.17 -2.37 14.63
CA LYS A 58 -4.31 -2.28 13.45
C LYS A 58 -4.51 -3.49 12.56
N GLN A 59 -5.43 -3.39 11.60
CA GLN A 59 -5.87 -4.52 10.76
C GLN A 59 -5.83 -4.21 9.26
N LEU A 60 -5.56 -2.96 8.90
CA LEU A 60 -5.20 -2.55 7.55
C LEU A 60 -3.70 -2.26 7.50
N GLU A 61 -2.99 -2.86 6.55
CA GLU A 61 -1.61 -2.48 6.23
C GLU A 61 -1.50 -2.02 4.77
N ILE A 62 -0.81 -0.90 4.58
CA ILE A 62 -0.52 -0.34 3.26
C ILE A 62 0.97 -0.54 2.99
N ILE A 63 1.33 -1.11 1.84
CA ILE A 63 2.72 -1.21 1.41
C ILE A 63 2.93 -0.24 0.26
N TRP A 64 3.78 0.75 0.47
CA TRP A 64 4.16 1.67 -0.60
C TRP A 64 5.12 0.97 -1.59
N VAL A 65 4.75 1.01 -2.87
CA VAL A 65 5.56 0.58 -4.00
C VAL A 65 5.97 1.84 -4.77
N SER A 66 7.22 2.23 -4.56
CA SER A 66 7.73 3.54 -4.97
C SER A 66 8.09 3.61 -6.45
N TYR A 67 7.77 4.76 -7.07
CA TYR A 67 8.24 5.19 -8.39
C TYR A 67 9.33 6.28 -8.29
N GLU A 68 9.96 6.45 -7.12
CA GLU A 68 11.03 7.41 -6.93
C GLU A 68 12.28 7.00 -7.70
N GLU A 69 12.89 7.96 -8.38
CA GLU A 69 14.07 7.73 -9.23
C GLU A 69 15.36 7.62 -8.40
N SER A 70 15.37 8.21 -7.21
CA SER A 70 16.53 8.22 -6.32
C SER A 70 16.19 7.86 -4.88
N GLU A 71 17.16 7.28 -4.19
CA GLU A 71 17.03 6.91 -2.78
C GLU A 71 16.78 8.14 -1.87
N SER A 72 17.30 9.32 -2.25
CA SER A 72 17.08 10.55 -1.49
C SER A 72 15.63 11.05 -1.59
N GLN A 73 15.03 11.02 -2.79
CA GLN A 73 13.62 11.32 -2.98
C GLN A 73 12.74 10.30 -2.25
N PHE A 74 13.08 9.01 -2.37
CA PHE A 74 12.42 7.92 -1.64
C PHE A 74 12.37 8.17 -0.14
N LYS A 75 13.53 8.39 0.50
CA LYS A 75 13.61 8.64 1.94
C LYS A 75 12.82 9.87 2.34
N LYS A 76 12.96 10.96 1.58
CA LYS A 76 12.25 12.21 1.86
C LYS A 76 10.73 12.02 1.83
N TYR A 77 10.21 11.30 0.83
CA TYR A 77 8.75 11.13 0.71
C TYR A 77 8.20 10.06 1.66
N LEU A 78 9.03 9.08 2.06
CA LEU A 78 8.66 8.08 3.07
C LEU A 78 8.32 8.70 4.42
N GLU A 79 8.90 9.85 4.77
CA GLU A 79 8.59 10.57 6.02
C GLU A 79 7.12 10.97 6.14
N GLU A 80 6.45 11.18 5.01
CA GLU A 80 5.03 11.57 4.93
C GLU A 80 4.07 10.39 5.13
N MET A 81 4.59 9.16 5.25
CA MET A 81 3.79 7.93 5.27
C MET A 81 3.90 7.20 6.62
N PRO A 82 2.78 6.82 7.26
CA PRO A 82 2.78 6.05 8.49
C PRO A 82 3.03 4.54 8.27
N TRP A 83 3.04 4.11 7.02
CA TRP A 83 3.13 2.72 6.59
C TRP A 83 4.48 2.41 5.93
N PRO A 84 4.89 1.14 5.86
CA PRO A 84 6.14 0.72 5.22
C PRO A 84 6.14 0.87 3.69
N ALA A 85 7.33 0.69 3.13
CA ALA A 85 7.57 0.61 1.70
C ALA A 85 8.43 -0.62 1.34
N ILE A 86 8.30 -1.06 0.09
CA ILE A 86 9.34 -1.88 -0.54
C ILE A 86 10.61 -1.01 -0.66
N PRO A 87 11.80 -1.52 -0.27
CA PRO A 87 13.04 -0.76 -0.37
C PRO A 87 13.29 -0.24 -1.79
N HIS A 88 13.88 0.96 -1.89
CA HIS A 88 14.28 1.53 -3.17
C HIS A 88 15.20 0.56 -3.94
N ASN A 89 15.05 0.51 -5.27
CA ASN A 89 15.75 -0.43 -6.17
C ASN A 89 15.54 -1.93 -5.91
N ASP A 90 14.57 -2.32 -5.07
CA ASP A 90 14.24 -3.74 -4.88
C ASP A 90 13.55 -4.31 -6.13
N LYS A 91 14.00 -5.47 -6.59
CA LYS A 91 13.43 -6.19 -7.75
C LYS A 91 11.93 -6.46 -7.63
N ARG A 92 11.40 -6.54 -6.41
CA ARG A 92 9.97 -6.73 -6.14
C ARG A 92 9.14 -5.60 -6.75
N ILE A 93 9.66 -4.38 -6.83
CA ILE A 93 8.92 -3.23 -7.37
C ILE A 93 8.45 -3.54 -8.79
N GLN A 94 9.36 -3.91 -9.70
CA GLN A 94 9.00 -4.23 -11.08
C GLN A 94 8.09 -5.47 -11.16
N GLN A 95 8.36 -6.50 -10.36
CA GLN A 95 7.52 -7.71 -10.31
C GLN A 95 6.07 -7.41 -9.90
N LEU A 96 5.87 -6.46 -8.98
CA LEU A 96 4.55 -6.02 -8.53
C LEU A 96 3.85 -5.17 -9.58
N VAL A 97 4.58 -4.26 -10.22
CA VAL A 97 4.07 -3.45 -11.35
C VAL A 97 3.57 -4.34 -12.47
N ASP A 98 4.36 -5.35 -12.85
CA ASP A 98 4.01 -6.29 -13.93
C ASP A 98 2.85 -7.20 -13.51
N LYS A 99 2.93 -7.85 -12.34
CA LYS A 99 1.91 -8.79 -11.87
C LYS A 99 0.53 -8.15 -11.75
N TYR A 100 0.47 -6.91 -11.26
CA TYR A 100 -0.81 -6.22 -11.05
C TYR A 100 -1.20 -5.32 -12.22
N GLU A 101 -0.40 -5.31 -13.29
CA GLU A 101 -0.60 -4.54 -14.53
C GLU A 101 -0.82 -3.06 -14.25
N ILE A 102 0.07 -2.47 -13.45
CA ILE A 102 -0.05 -1.07 -13.04
C ILE A 102 0.28 -0.16 -14.22
N LYS A 103 -0.74 0.55 -14.71
CA LYS A 103 -0.64 1.44 -15.89
C LYS A 103 -0.44 2.92 -15.56
N GLY A 104 -0.54 3.29 -14.29
CA GLY A 104 -0.45 4.68 -13.83
C GLY A 104 -0.50 4.81 -12.32
N ILE A 105 -0.21 6.01 -11.84
CA ILE A 105 -0.18 6.38 -10.43
C ILE A 105 -1.00 7.66 -10.18
N PRO A 106 -1.60 7.85 -8.99
CA PRO A 106 -1.63 6.91 -7.86
C PRO A 106 -2.58 5.73 -8.11
N THR A 107 -2.14 4.52 -7.77
CA THR A 107 -2.97 3.30 -7.80
C THR A 107 -2.99 2.64 -6.42
N VAL A 108 -4.17 2.23 -5.97
CA VAL A 108 -4.39 1.52 -4.71
C VAL A 108 -4.99 0.15 -5.05
N THR A 109 -4.21 -0.90 -4.83
CA THR A 109 -4.60 -2.29 -5.13
C THR A 109 -4.83 -3.06 -3.83
N VAL A 110 -6.05 -3.53 -3.62
CA VAL A 110 -6.43 -4.36 -2.47
C VAL A 110 -6.15 -5.83 -2.80
N LEU A 111 -5.45 -6.51 -1.92
CA LEU A 111 -5.02 -7.89 -2.11
C LEU A 111 -5.86 -8.88 -1.31
N ARG A 112 -6.20 -10.00 -1.94
CA ARG A 112 -6.71 -11.20 -1.29
C ARG A 112 -5.59 -11.87 -0.49
N LYS A 113 -5.97 -12.76 0.43
CA LYS A 113 -5.02 -13.50 1.26
C LYS A 113 -4.08 -14.41 0.46
N ASN A 114 -4.43 -14.83 -0.74
CA ASN A 114 -3.57 -15.61 -1.64
C ASN A 114 -2.64 -14.73 -2.50
N GLY A 115 -2.75 -13.40 -2.41
CA GLY A 115 -1.98 -12.44 -3.20
C GLY A 115 -2.59 -12.06 -4.54
N ASP A 116 -3.80 -12.54 -4.86
CA ASP A 116 -4.58 -12.07 -6.00
C ASP A 116 -5.21 -10.69 -5.70
N VAL A 117 -5.68 -10.03 -6.76
CA VAL A 117 -6.34 -8.74 -6.62
C VAL A 117 -7.79 -8.92 -6.21
N ALA A 118 -8.15 -8.38 -5.04
CA ALA A 118 -9.55 -8.18 -4.65
C ALA A 118 -10.13 -6.95 -5.38
N LYS A 119 -9.33 -5.88 -5.51
CA LYS A 119 -9.73 -4.62 -6.15
C LYS A 119 -8.54 -3.83 -6.69
N LYS A 120 -8.61 -3.32 -7.94
CA LYS A 120 -7.58 -2.45 -8.55
C LYS A 120 -7.78 -0.93 -8.32
N ASN A 121 -8.97 -0.49 -7.92
CA ASN A 121 -9.33 0.93 -7.84
C ASN A 121 -9.72 1.37 -6.41
N GLY A 122 -8.90 0.98 -5.42
CA GLY A 122 -9.16 1.33 -4.01
C GLY A 122 -9.13 2.84 -3.74
N LYS A 123 -8.41 3.62 -4.55
CA LYS A 123 -8.37 5.08 -4.42
C LYS A 123 -9.76 5.68 -4.49
N GLN A 124 -10.59 5.22 -5.42
CA GLN A 124 -11.94 5.74 -5.56
C GLN A 124 -12.85 5.33 -4.41
N ASP A 125 -12.62 4.17 -3.80
CA ASP A 125 -13.37 3.75 -2.60
C ASP A 125 -13.03 4.67 -1.43
N VAL A 126 -11.74 4.94 -1.16
CA VAL A 126 -11.31 5.89 -0.11
C VAL A 126 -11.92 7.28 -0.30
N LEU A 127 -11.91 7.78 -1.54
CA LEU A 127 -12.45 9.12 -1.85
C LEU A 127 -13.97 9.23 -1.72
N LYS A 128 -14.71 8.12 -1.86
CA LYS A 128 -16.19 8.12 -1.82
C LYS A 128 -16.74 7.73 -0.45
N GLU A 129 -16.13 6.72 0.15
CA GLU A 129 -16.67 6.01 1.32
C GLU A 129 -15.91 6.33 2.61
N GLY A 130 -14.74 6.99 2.54
CA GLY A 130 -13.88 7.20 3.70
C GLY A 130 -13.54 5.87 4.39
N GLU A 131 -13.71 5.80 5.71
CA GLU A 131 -13.54 4.59 6.52
C GLU A 131 -14.40 3.41 6.02
N GLY A 132 -15.56 3.67 5.41
CA GLY A 132 -16.44 2.64 4.84
C GLY A 132 -15.76 1.79 3.75
N ALA A 133 -14.72 2.32 3.10
CA ALA A 133 -13.91 1.59 2.13
C ALA A 133 -13.28 0.34 2.75
N TYR A 134 -12.85 0.40 4.01
CA TYR A 134 -12.24 -0.74 4.71
C TYR A 134 -13.22 -1.91 4.83
N ASN A 135 -14.48 -1.64 5.22
CA ASN A 135 -15.51 -2.69 5.36
C ASN A 135 -15.79 -3.38 4.02
N LEU A 136 -15.85 -2.61 2.93
CA LEU A 136 -15.99 -3.16 1.58
C LEU A 136 -14.81 -4.06 1.22
N TRP A 137 -13.59 -3.62 1.53
CA TRP A 137 -12.39 -4.40 1.24
C TRP A 137 -12.29 -5.66 2.08
N GLU A 138 -12.64 -5.62 3.36
CA GLU A 138 -12.66 -6.81 4.22
C GLU A 138 -13.61 -7.87 3.66
N GLN A 139 -14.80 -7.46 3.20
CA GLN A 139 -15.75 -8.37 2.55
C GLN A 139 -15.18 -8.96 1.25
N LEU A 140 -14.57 -8.12 0.40
CA LEU A 140 -13.96 -8.56 -0.86
C LEU A 140 -12.79 -9.49 -0.65
N VAL A 141 -11.95 -9.28 0.37
CA VAL A 141 -10.80 -10.13 0.66
C VAL A 141 -11.22 -11.52 1.12
N ASN A 142 -12.38 -11.62 1.78
CA ASN A 142 -12.92 -12.87 2.34
C ASN A 142 -13.95 -13.58 1.43
N SER A 143 -14.36 -12.97 0.32
CA SER A 143 -15.22 -13.65 -0.67
C SER A 143 -14.41 -14.69 -1.46
N GLU A 144 -15.05 -15.78 -1.88
CA GLU A 144 -14.42 -16.82 -2.72
C GLU A 144 -14.09 -16.32 -4.13
#